data_AF-A0A1F7D3P2-F1
#
_entry.id   AF-A0A1F7D3P2-F1
#
_cell.length_a   1.000
_cell.length_b   1.000
_cell.length_c   1.000
_cell.angle_alpha   90.00
_cell.angle_beta   90.00
_cell.angle_gamma   90.00
#
_symmetry.space_group_name_H-M   'P 1'
#
loop_
_entity.id
_entity.type
_entity.pdbx_description
1 polymer ?
#
loop_
_entity_poly.entity_id
_entity_poly.type
_entity_poly.pdbx_seq_one_letter_code
_entity_poly.pdbx_strand_id
1 'polypeptide(L)'
;MIWPPVTMATQHPDNASVPWWRKDAFIPTQDEIEELLLLFKELPIDEYMWDWEGKYVDEAVGEKLFSRAQDFFQQKTLGEDIHLTFRIPSWQEGKTHRAARAFMNILSLADLAKEIGLRRPPVTEMFLPLTTSAEQPIGARRAFREIADYHRAIFHRSQEDEHHLLDLIHVTPLVEDIDSLFAIENILEPYWQELLKEKKDLKTRGQRVFLARSDPAMNSGLIPAVLAVRAALSAADLLGEQLGFPVHPILGTGSLPFRGSVNPAYTETFLDQYAGTRTYSIQSAFRYDYPLPEVERALATIKAEAPKRTVKRISDADRQKLRALAEIFVTIWKPAIEALAPMVNRIAPYVPSRRERLLHIGLFGYSRGIGAVKLPRAITFTAAFYSLGIPPELITTGRGLKIAHERNLLPLLEAHYPALREDLKHAGKYLNRENLDLLARRDTAFEGIREDIAAIEEILGIALQPEKPHHIIHRNITSNIFHRLMANTDPAALTADIVEAGKIRCSLG
;
A
#
# COMPACT_ATOMS: atom_id res chain seq x y z
N MET A 1 21.91 8.87 11.53
CA MET A 1 20.54 9.33 11.21
C MET A 1 20.17 8.95 9.80
N ILE A 2 19.24 8.01 9.66
CA ILE A 2 18.68 7.62 8.36
C ILE A 2 17.43 8.47 8.16
N TRP A 3 17.55 9.61 7.47
CA TRP A 3 16.41 10.40 7.04
C TRP A 3 16.58 10.84 5.60
N PRO A 4 15.56 10.67 4.74
CA PRO A 4 14.32 9.90 4.98
C PRO A 4 14.57 8.37 4.96
N PRO A 5 13.76 7.57 5.66
CA PRO A 5 13.80 6.11 5.57
C PRO A 5 13.49 5.62 4.14
N VAL A 6 14.04 4.47 3.75
CA VAL A 6 13.86 3.93 2.40
C VAL A 6 12.95 2.69 2.38
N THR A 7 13.03 1.87 3.43
CA THR A 7 12.28 0.61 3.53
C THR A 7 11.37 0.65 4.75
N MET A 8 10.06 0.52 4.52
CA MET A 8 9.05 0.62 5.57
C MET A 8 8.26 -0.67 5.73
N ALA A 9 8.54 -1.44 6.78
CA ALA A 9 7.73 -2.58 7.19
C ALA A 9 6.29 -2.15 7.54
N THR A 10 5.28 -2.93 7.13
CA THR A 10 3.87 -2.63 7.42
C THR A 10 3.11 -3.85 7.89
N GLN A 11 1.92 -3.65 8.47
CA GLN A 11 1.09 -4.72 9.05
C GLN A 11 -0.02 -5.20 8.09
N HIS A 12 0.27 -5.21 6.78
CA HIS A 12 -0.67 -5.72 5.79
C HIS A 12 -0.83 -7.25 5.91
N PRO A 13 -2.05 -7.81 5.83
CA PRO A 13 -2.34 -9.24 5.97
C PRO A 13 -2.27 -9.97 4.63
N ASP A 14 -1.26 -9.68 3.81
CA ASP A 14 -1.14 -10.19 2.45
C ASP A 14 -0.33 -11.50 2.35
N ASN A 15 0.27 -12.00 3.44
CA ASN A 15 1.10 -13.20 3.39
C ASN A 15 0.29 -14.50 3.20
N ALA A 16 0.75 -15.41 2.34
CA ALA A 16 0.17 -16.75 2.22
C ALA A 16 0.81 -17.74 3.20
N SER A 17 2.13 -17.67 3.30
CA SER A 17 3.02 -18.55 4.03
C SER A 17 3.09 -18.19 5.51
N VAL A 18 3.60 -19.14 6.29
CA VAL A 18 3.93 -18.93 7.69
C VAL A 18 5.24 -18.13 7.78
N PRO A 19 5.28 -17.00 8.50
CA PRO A 19 6.53 -16.29 8.77
C PRO A 19 7.58 -17.21 9.39
N TRP A 20 8.86 -17.05 9.03
CA TRP A 20 9.94 -17.96 9.48
C TRP A 20 10.12 -18.07 10.99
N TRP A 21 9.63 -17.07 11.74
CA TRP A 21 9.69 -16.95 13.19
C TRP A 21 8.39 -17.39 13.90
N ARG A 22 7.37 -17.85 13.15
CA ARG A 22 6.06 -18.28 13.68
C ARG A 22 5.75 -19.73 13.33
N LYS A 23 4.77 -20.31 14.04
CA LYS A 23 4.18 -21.63 13.72
C LYS A 23 2.93 -21.53 12.85
N ASP A 24 2.24 -20.39 12.89
CA ASP A 24 1.00 -20.14 12.17
C ASP A 24 1.12 -18.90 11.28
N ALA A 25 0.42 -18.90 10.13
CA ALA A 25 0.45 -17.78 9.19
C ALA A 25 -0.29 -16.54 9.71
N PHE A 26 -1.16 -16.69 10.71
CA PHE A 26 -1.80 -15.59 11.40
C PHE A 26 -0.85 -14.98 12.43
N ILE A 27 -0.63 -13.67 12.31
CA ILE A 27 0.17 -12.88 13.25
C ILE A 27 -0.80 -12.13 14.16
N PRO A 28 -0.97 -12.57 15.42
CA PRO A 28 -1.83 -11.89 16.40
C PRO A 28 -1.20 -10.57 16.86
N THR A 29 -2.02 -9.64 17.35
CA THR A 29 -1.56 -8.30 17.76
C THR A 29 -0.43 -8.35 18.80
N GLN A 30 -0.49 -9.31 19.73
CA GLN A 30 0.53 -9.49 20.78
C GLN A 30 1.94 -9.86 20.26
N ASP A 31 2.04 -10.43 19.07
CA ASP A 31 3.30 -10.89 18.47
C ASP A 31 3.92 -9.79 17.58
N GLU A 32 3.20 -8.71 17.28
CA GLU A 32 3.67 -7.67 16.35
C GLU A 32 4.83 -6.85 16.91
N ILE A 33 4.97 -6.81 18.23
CA ILE A 33 6.12 -6.18 18.91
C ILE A 33 7.37 -7.03 18.68
N GLU A 34 7.25 -8.35 18.80
CA GLU A 34 8.36 -9.26 18.50
C GLU A 34 8.71 -9.22 17.02
N GLU A 35 7.70 -9.20 16.13
CA GLU A 35 7.88 -8.99 14.70
C GLU A 35 8.68 -7.70 14.43
N LEU A 36 8.26 -6.57 14.97
CA LEU A 36 8.93 -5.29 14.76
C LEU A 36 10.40 -5.37 15.17
N LEU A 37 10.69 -5.91 16.37
CA LEU A 37 12.05 -6.06 16.87
C LEU A 37 12.90 -6.97 15.97
N LEU A 38 12.33 -8.11 15.55
CA LEU A 38 12.97 -9.05 14.65
C LEU A 38 13.33 -8.38 13.32
N LEU A 39 12.38 -7.66 12.71
CA LEU A 39 12.57 -7.02 11.42
C LEU A 39 13.64 -5.91 11.46
N PHE A 40 13.75 -5.13 12.53
CA PHE A 40 14.82 -4.14 12.66
C PHE A 40 16.21 -4.76 12.94
N LYS A 41 16.24 -5.96 13.53
CA LYS A 41 17.48 -6.69 13.84
C LYS A 41 17.99 -7.49 12.64
N GLU A 42 17.11 -8.19 11.95
CA GLU A 42 17.46 -9.20 10.95
C GLU A 42 17.34 -8.69 9.52
N LEU A 43 16.42 -7.77 9.25
CA LEU A 43 16.23 -7.23 7.90
C LEU A 43 16.70 -5.77 7.81
N PRO A 44 17.14 -5.34 6.61
CA PRO A 44 17.50 -3.95 6.39
C PRO A 44 16.24 -3.09 6.24
N ILE A 45 15.45 -2.97 7.32
CA ILE A 45 14.25 -2.14 7.45
C ILE A 45 14.60 -0.85 8.21
N ASP A 46 14.17 0.30 7.68
CA ASP A 46 14.42 1.62 8.28
C ASP A 46 13.25 2.12 9.12
N GLU A 47 12.03 1.71 8.77
CA GLU A 47 10.80 2.23 9.34
C GLU A 47 9.79 1.10 9.55
N TYR A 48 9.01 1.17 10.62
CA TYR A 48 7.88 0.28 10.85
C TYR A 48 6.61 1.13 11.01
N MET A 49 5.61 0.88 10.16
CA MET A 49 4.31 1.52 10.23
C MET A 49 3.38 0.77 11.17
N TRP A 50 2.96 1.43 12.25
CA TRP A 50 2.02 0.90 13.24
C TRP A 50 0.59 1.31 12.90
N ASP A 51 -0.27 0.34 12.59
CA ASP A 51 -1.63 0.56 12.07
C ASP A 51 -2.65 0.77 13.21
N TRP A 52 -2.98 2.04 13.49
CA TRP A 52 -4.06 2.44 14.42
C TRP A 52 -5.43 2.54 13.73
N GLU A 53 -5.48 2.51 12.39
CA GLU A 53 -6.70 2.64 11.61
C GLU A 53 -7.46 1.30 11.53
N GLY A 54 -6.74 0.25 11.16
CA GLY A 54 -7.33 -0.97 10.63
C GLY A 54 -7.54 -2.10 11.63
N LYS A 55 -7.19 -1.94 12.91
CA LYS A 55 -7.22 -3.00 13.95
C LYS A 55 -7.36 -2.46 15.37
N TYR A 56 -7.57 -3.36 16.33
CA TYR A 56 -7.36 -3.07 17.74
C TYR A 56 -5.87 -3.12 18.02
N VAL A 57 -5.29 -1.97 18.33
CA VAL A 57 -3.85 -1.78 18.44
C VAL A 57 -3.36 -2.04 19.87
N ASP A 58 -2.15 -2.55 20.00
CA ASP A 58 -1.44 -2.57 21.28
C ASP A 58 -0.96 -1.16 21.60
N GLU A 59 -1.66 -0.48 22.52
CA GLU A 59 -1.35 0.88 22.94
C GLU A 59 -0.01 0.92 23.73
N ALA A 60 0.41 -0.18 24.36
CA ALA A 60 1.66 -0.23 25.14
C ALA A 60 2.92 -0.51 24.28
N VAL A 61 2.90 -0.13 23.00
CA VAL A 61 3.96 -0.47 22.03
C VAL A 61 5.31 0.08 22.47
N GLY A 62 5.40 1.34 22.90
CA GLY A 62 6.69 1.94 23.28
C GLY A 62 7.26 1.32 24.55
N GLU A 63 6.46 1.17 25.60
CA GLU A 63 6.86 0.56 26.87
C GLU A 63 7.38 -0.86 26.65
N LYS A 64 6.67 -1.65 25.84
CA LYS A 64 7.07 -3.02 25.51
C LYS A 64 8.32 -3.07 24.64
N LEU A 65 8.51 -2.14 23.70
CA LEU A 65 9.73 -2.06 22.89
C LEU A 65 10.95 -1.76 23.76
N PHE A 66 10.88 -0.71 24.59
CA PHE A 66 12.01 -0.34 25.45
C PHE A 66 12.29 -1.38 26.53
N SER A 67 11.27 -1.96 27.16
CA SER A 67 11.47 -3.01 28.17
C SER A 67 12.06 -4.31 27.60
N ARG A 68 11.71 -4.68 26.36
CA ARG A 68 12.19 -5.94 25.74
C ARG A 68 13.55 -5.79 25.04
N ALA A 69 13.91 -4.59 24.61
CA ALA A 69 15.07 -4.38 23.73
C ALA A 69 15.82 -3.07 24.01
N GLN A 70 15.97 -2.70 25.29
CA GLN A 70 16.67 -1.49 25.73
C GLN A 70 18.07 -1.36 25.08
N ASP A 71 18.91 -2.38 25.21
CA ASP A 71 20.28 -2.37 24.67
C ASP A 71 20.32 -2.15 23.15
N PHE A 72 19.34 -2.72 22.44
CA PHE A 72 19.23 -2.54 21.00
C PHE A 72 18.89 -1.09 20.64
N PHE A 73 17.92 -0.48 21.33
CA PHE A 73 17.52 0.90 21.06
C PHE A 73 18.52 1.95 21.55
N GLN A 74 19.41 1.60 22.50
CA GLN A 74 20.56 2.44 22.83
C GLN A 74 21.59 2.47 21.69
N GLN A 75 21.72 1.38 20.92
CA GLN A 75 22.63 1.29 19.78
C GLN A 75 22.01 1.78 18.46
N LYS A 76 20.69 1.56 18.28
CA LYS A 76 19.89 2.03 17.15
C LYS A 76 18.70 2.80 17.67
N THR A 77 18.85 4.12 17.76
CA THR A 77 17.86 4.97 18.44
C THR A 77 16.58 5.08 17.63
N LEU A 78 15.45 4.76 18.26
CA LEU A 78 14.11 4.92 17.66
C LEU A 78 13.76 6.41 17.54
N GLY A 79 13.36 6.84 16.34
CA GLY A 79 13.18 8.26 15.98
C GLY A 79 14.42 8.93 15.36
N GLU A 80 15.56 8.22 15.27
CA GLU A 80 16.81 8.74 14.69
C GLU A 80 17.44 7.79 13.66
N ASP A 81 17.75 6.56 14.08
CA ASP A 81 18.40 5.55 13.25
C ASP A 81 17.38 4.63 12.58
N ILE A 82 16.28 4.37 13.28
CA ILE A 82 15.11 3.63 12.81
C ILE A 82 13.84 4.37 13.23
N HIS A 83 12.74 4.19 12.50
CA HIS A 83 11.54 5.00 12.66
C HIS A 83 10.31 4.16 12.99
N LEU A 84 9.53 4.62 13.97
CA LEU A 84 8.17 4.13 14.23
C LEU A 84 7.19 5.21 13.78
N THR A 85 6.29 4.86 12.88
CA THR A 85 5.34 5.82 12.29
C THR A 85 3.92 5.32 12.44
N PHE A 86 3.02 6.16 12.95
CA PHE A 86 1.64 5.75 13.20
C PHE A 86 0.77 6.02 11.99
N ARG A 87 0.09 5.00 11.46
CA ARG A 87 -1.06 5.21 10.57
C ARG A 87 -2.28 5.45 11.43
N ILE A 88 -2.60 6.72 11.64
CA ILE A 88 -3.74 7.13 12.48
C ILE A 88 -5.07 6.87 11.75
N PRO A 89 -6.20 6.81 12.46
CA PRO A 89 -7.52 6.81 11.82
C PRO A 89 -7.70 8.03 10.91
N SER A 90 -8.50 7.86 9.86
CA SER A 90 -8.89 8.95 8.96
C SER A 90 -9.54 10.11 9.72
N TRP A 91 -9.28 11.33 9.24
CA TRP A 91 -9.75 12.54 9.91
C TRP A 91 -11.11 12.96 9.36
N GLN A 92 -12.10 12.97 10.25
CA GLN A 92 -13.40 13.59 10.04
C GLN A 92 -13.80 14.30 11.33
N GLU A 93 -14.14 15.59 11.22
CA GLU A 93 -14.56 16.39 12.36
C GLU A 93 -15.74 15.72 13.09
N GLY A 94 -15.69 15.67 14.43
CA GLY A 94 -16.70 15.00 15.26
C GLY A 94 -16.61 13.47 15.36
N LYS A 95 -15.72 12.78 14.61
CA LYS A 95 -15.53 11.31 14.68
C LYS A 95 -14.09 10.92 15.07
N THR A 96 -13.57 11.53 16.12
CA THR A 96 -12.13 11.55 16.43
C THR A 96 -11.67 10.65 17.59
N HIS A 97 -12.57 9.87 18.22
CA HIS A 97 -12.24 9.16 19.47
C HIS A 97 -11.05 8.17 19.37
N ARG A 98 -10.84 7.50 18.22
CA ARG A 98 -9.66 6.64 18.01
C ARG A 98 -8.39 7.45 17.72
N ALA A 99 -8.50 8.57 17.02
CA ALA A 99 -7.37 9.46 16.76
C ALA A 99 -6.83 10.06 18.07
N ALA A 100 -7.72 10.41 19.00
CA ALA A 100 -7.33 10.91 20.33
C ALA A 100 -6.46 9.91 21.11
N ARG A 101 -6.75 8.59 21.01
CA ARG A 101 -5.90 7.56 21.64
C ARG A 101 -4.51 7.51 21.04
N ALA A 102 -4.40 7.55 19.70
CA ALA A 102 -3.12 7.58 19.02
C ALA A 102 -2.31 8.82 19.40
N PHE A 103 -2.95 9.99 19.50
CA PHE A 103 -2.31 11.24 19.90
C PHE A 103 -1.76 11.19 21.32
N MET A 104 -2.58 10.76 22.28
CA MET A 104 -2.12 10.59 23.66
C MET A 104 -0.99 9.58 23.78
N ASN A 105 -1.04 8.51 22.98
CA ASN A 105 0.02 7.51 22.97
C ASN A 105 1.35 8.08 22.48
N ILE A 106 1.34 8.90 21.42
CA ILE A 106 2.54 9.58 20.91
C ILE A 106 3.15 10.49 21.98
N LEU A 107 2.31 11.25 22.69
CA LEU A 107 2.76 12.15 23.76
C LEU A 107 3.35 11.37 24.94
N SER A 108 2.66 10.32 25.38
CA SER A 108 3.14 9.45 26.47
C SER A 108 4.46 8.73 26.11
N LEU A 109 4.64 8.31 24.85
CA LEU A 109 5.91 7.73 24.38
C LEU A 109 7.05 8.75 24.38
N ALA A 110 6.74 10.02 24.09
CA ALA A 110 7.73 11.08 24.13
C ALA A 110 8.19 11.38 25.56
N ASP A 111 7.29 11.34 26.53
CA ASP A 111 7.62 11.46 27.96
C ASP A 111 8.51 10.30 28.42
N LEU A 112 8.09 9.07 28.13
CA LEU A 112 8.88 7.88 28.45
C LEU A 112 10.29 8.00 27.86
N ALA A 113 10.40 8.44 26.60
CA ALA A 113 11.68 8.62 25.94
C ALA A 113 12.58 9.64 26.66
N LYS A 114 12.02 10.74 27.18
CA LYS A 114 12.76 11.70 28.00
C LYS A 114 13.21 11.08 29.32
N GLU A 115 12.34 10.35 30.00
CA GLU A 115 12.65 9.68 31.28
C GLU A 115 13.82 8.70 31.17
N ILE A 116 13.90 7.96 30.04
CA ILE A 116 15.01 7.03 29.77
C ILE A 116 16.22 7.70 29.09
N GLY A 117 16.21 9.02 28.91
CA GLY A 117 17.35 9.80 28.42
C GLY A 117 17.55 9.80 26.89
N LEU A 118 16.52 9.52 26.10
CA LEU A 118 16.59 9.66 24.64
C LEU A 118 16.54 11.13 24.20
N ARG A 119 17.25 11.44 23.12
CA ARG A 119 17.34 12.81 22.57
C ARG A 119 16.14 13.23 21.74
N ARG A 120 15.38 12.26 21.22
CA ARG A 120 14.22 12.49 20.34
C ARG A 120 13.06 11.58 20.70
N PRO A 121 11.82 12.03 20.42
CA PRO A 121 10.66 11.19 20.62
C PRO A 121 10.68 10.01 19.63
N PRO A 122 10.20 8.82 20.05
CA PRO A 122 10.25 7.62 19.21
C PRO A 122 9.35 7.69 17.97
N VAL A 123 8.28 8.50 18.04
CA VAL A 123 7.33 8.72 16.95
C VAL A 123 7.35 10.20 16.56
N THR A 124 7.79 10.50 15.34
CA THR A 124 7.85 11.87 14.80
C THR A 124 6.90 12.11 13.63
N GLU A 125 6.12 11.10 13.23
CA GLU A 125 5.30 11.18 12.04
C GLU A 125 4.00 10.38 12.18
N MET A 126 2.94 10.88 11.55
CA MET A 126 1.64 10.23 11.45
C MET A 126 1.20 10.17 9.98
N PHE A 127 0.83 9.00 9.49
CA PHE A 127 0.17 8.86 8.20
C PHE A 127 -1.33 9.01 8.35
N LEU A 128 -1.91 9.91 7.56
CA LEU A 128 -3.34 10.20 7.57
C LEU A 128 -4.03 9.56 6.35
N PRO A 129 -4.73 8.43 6.50
CA PRO A 129 -5.40 7.74 5.39
C PRO A 129 -6.63 8.48 4.89
N LEU A 130 -7.09 8.09 3.70
CA LEU A 130 -8.29 8.62 3.05
C LEU A 130 -8.26 10.16 2.91
N THR A 131 -7.08 10.71 2.60
CA THR A 131 -6.93 12.15 2.41
C THR A 131 -7.38 12.55 1.00
N THR A 132 -8.39 13.41 0.93
CA THR A 132 -8.95 13.99 -0.31
C THR A 132 -8.96 15.52 -0.29
N SER A 133 -8.62 16.16 0.82
CA SER A 133 -8.48 17.62 0.91
C SER A 133 -7.38 18.04 1.90
N ALA A 134 -6.86 19.26 1.72
CA ALA A 134 -5.87 19.86 2.62
C ALA A 134 -6.40 20.09 4.05
N GLU A 135 -7.71 20.28 4.20
CA GLU A 135 -8.37 20.50 5.51
C GLU A 135 -8.20 19.31 6.46
N GLN A 136 -8.10 18.09 5.93
CA GLN A 136 -7.94 16.89 6.75
C GLN A 136 -6.59 16.86 7.51
N PRO A 137 -5.42 16.97 6.86
CA PRO A 137 -4.15 17.02 7.57
C PRO A 137 -3.96 18.31 8.38
N ILE A 138 -4.53 19.45 7.95
CA ILE A 138 -4.54 20.69 8.76
C ILE A 138 -5.33 20.47 10.06
N GLY A 139 -6.55 19.92 9.95
CA GLY A 139 -7.42 19.64 11.08
C GLY A 139 -6.82 18.63 12.06
N ALA A 140 -6.22 17.56 11.55
CA ALA A 140 -5.53 16.56 12.38
C ALA A 140 -4.37 17.17 13.16
N ARG A 141 -3.56 18.04 12.52
CA ARG A 141 -2.47 18.77 13.20
C ARG A 141 -2.98 19.73 14.27
N ARG A 142 -4.03 20.50 13.97
CA ARG A 142 -4.64 21.43 14.92
C ARG A 142 -5.13 20.70 16.17
N ALA A 143 -5.85 19.59 15.99
CA ALA A 143 -6.32 18.80 17.12
C ALA A 143 -5.18 18.14 17.91
N PHE A 144 -4.14 17.64 17.22
CA PHE A 144 -2.96 17.14 17.91
C PHE A 144 -2.27 18.23 18.72
N ARG A 145 -2.22 19.48 18.21
CA ARG A 145 -1.72 20.65 18.93
C ARG A 145 -2.49 20.93 20.21
N GLU A 146 -3.80 21.02 20.12
CA GLU A 146 -4.65 21.25 21.28
C GLU A 146 -4.47 20.16 22.35
N ILE A 147 -4.42 18.89 21.94
CA ILE A 147 -4.23 17.76 22.86
C ILE A 147 -2.83 17.78 23.50
N ALA A 148 -1.79 18.12 22.74
CA ALA A 148 -0.44 18.28 23.28
C ALA A 148 -0.35 19.43 24.30
N ASP A 149 -1.04 20.55 24.04
CA ASP A 149 -1.13 21.67 24.98
C ASP A 149 -1.83 21.28 26.27
N TYR A 150 -2.94 20.53 26.20
CA TYR A 150 -3.63 20.01 27.39
C TYR A 150 -2.77 19.02 28.17
N HIS A 151 -2.12 18.08 27.47
CA HIS A 151 -1.20 17.13 28.07
C HIS A 151 -0.12 17.85 28.87
N ARG A 152 0.52 18.86 28.25
CA ARG A 152 1.54 19.68 28.90
C ARG A 152 1.00 20.43 30.12
N ALA A 153 -0.14 21.09 30.00
CA ALA A 153 -0.72 21.86 31.10
C ALA A 153 -1.07 21.00 32.33
N ILE A 154 -1.36 19.71 32.13
CA ILE A 154 -1.74 18.78 33.20
C ILE A 154 -0.52 18.06 33.79
N PHE A 155 0.39 17.56 32.94
CA PHE A 155 1.44 16.63 33.35
C PHE A 155 2.84 17.28 33.46
N HIS A 156 3.07 18.47 32.92
CA HIS A 156 4.36 19.16 32.98
C HIS A 156 4.26 20.49 33.74
N ARG A 157 5.16 20.70 34.72
CA ARG A 157 5.06 21.79 35.71
C ARG A 157 5.73 23.12 35.29
N SER A 158 6.50 23.16 34.21
CA SER A 158 7.17 24.36 33.69
C SER A 158 7.04 24.47 32.16
N GLN A 159 6.90 25.68 31.63
CA GLN A 159 6.85 25.92 30.17
C GLN A 159 8.24 25.90 29.49
N GLU A 160 9.33 25.96 30.26
CA GLU A 160 10.66 26.31 29.74
C GLU A 160 11.51 25.10 29.29
N ASP A 161 11.17 23.86 29.67
CA ASP A 161 12.03 22.68 29.44
C ASP A 161 11.61 21.78 28.26
N GLU A 162 10.52 22.09 27.56
CA GLU A 162 10.03 21.20 26.49
C GLU A 162 10.30 21.73 25.08
N HIS A 163 11.13 20.99 24.34
CA HIS A 163 11.00 20.95 22.89
C HIS A 163 9.53 20.67 22.55
N HIS A 164 8.90 21.60 21.86
CA HIS A 164 7.52 21.50 21.46
C HIS A 164 7.39 20.27 20.56
N LEU A 165 6.85 19.16 21.07
CA LEU A 165 6.66 17.91 20.32
C LEU A 165 5.96 18.13 18.97
N LEU A 166 5.12 19.16 18.91
CA LEU A 166 4.45 19.62 17.71
C LEU A 166 5.40 20.16 16.63
N ASP A 167 6.52 20.75 17.03
CA ASP A 167 7.60 21.16 16.12
C ASP A 167 8.33 19.93 15.56
N LEU A 168 8.26 18.79 16.23
CA LEU A 168 8.87 17.53 15.78
C LEU A 168 7.92 16.62 15.02
N ILE A 169 6.60 16.73 15.24
CA ILE A 169 5.61 15.81 14.65
C ILE A 169 5.10 16.30 13.29
N HIS A 170 5.18 15.42 12.30
CA HIS A 170 4.69 15.63 10.95
C HIS A 170 3.43 14.81 10.69
N VAL A 171 2.51 15.35 9.91
CA VAL A 171 1.38 14.60 9.38
C VAL A 171 1.61 14.43 7.89
N THR A 172 1.59 13.20 7.42
CA THR A 172 1.83 12.88 6.02
C THR A 172 0.54 12.37 5.41
N PRO A 173 -0.04 13.09 4.43
CA PRO A 173 -1.29 12.68 3.81
C PRO A 173 -1.07 11.40 3.02
N LEU A 174 -1.96 10.42 3.23
CA LEU A 174 -2.08 9.20 2.44
C LEU A 174 -3.28 9.35 1.51
N VAL A 175 -2.98 9.44 0.20
CA VAL A 175 -3.96 9.68 -0.87
C VAL A 175 -4.24 8.37 -1.60
N GLU A 176 -5.52 8.01 -1.69
CA GLU A 176 -5.98 6.65 -2.01
C GLU A 176 -6.97 6.56 -3.18
N ASP A 177 -7.27 7.68 -3.84
CA ASP A 177 -8.15 7.73 -5.02
C ASP A 177 -7.47 8.40 -6.22
N ILE A 178 -7.87 7.99 -7.44
CA ILE A 178 -7.20 8.42 -8.68
C ILE A 178 -7.38 9.91 -8.96
N ASP A 179 -8.52 10.51 -8.58
CA ASP A 179 -8.82 11.91 -8.88
C ASP A 179 -7.94 12.82 -8.04
N SER A 180 -7.86 12.55 -6.73
CA SER A 180 -6.96 13.23 -5.80
C SER A 180 -5.49 13.02 -6.18
N LEU A 181 -5.09 11.82 -6.63
CA LEU A 181 -3.72 11.59 -7.11
C LEU A 181 -3.39 12.41 -8.37
N PHE A 182 -4.33 12.48 -9.33
CA PHE A 182 -4.17 13.31 -10.53
C PHE A 182 -4.25 14.81 -10.25
N ALA A 183 -4.71 15.24 -9.08
CA ALA A 183 -4.83 16.65 -8.69
C ALA A 183 -4.20 16.89 -7.30
N ILE A 184 -3.09 16.20 -7.02
CA ILE A 184 -2.47 16.09 -5.69
C ILE A 184 -2.08 17.46 -5.11
N GLU A 185 -1.76 18.43 -5.96
CA GLU A 185 -1.47 19.82 -5.60
C GLU A 185 -2.62 20.49 -4.85
N ASN A 186 -3.88 20.13 -5.13
CA ASN A 186 -5.04 20.69 -4.42
C ASN A 186 -5.06 20.29 -2.94
N ILE A 187 -4.36 19.20 -2.58
CA ILE A 187 -4.18 18.75 -1.20
C ILE A 187 -2.87 19.31 -0.64
N LEU A 188 -1.78 19.15 -1.41
CA LEU A 188 -0.44 19.42 -0.91
C LEU A 188 -0.11 20.91 -0.83
N GLU A 189 -0.49 21.73 -1.80
CA GLU A 189 -0.10 23.14 -1.83
C GLU A 189 -0.67 23.92 -0.64
N PRO A 190 -1.99 23.89 -0.35
CA PRO A 190 -2.52 24.62 0.80
C PRO A 190 -1.95 24.07 2.12
N TYR A 191 -1.82 22.74 2.21
CA TYR A 191 -1.29 22.10 3.41
C TYR A 191 0.18 22.46 3.68
N TRP A 192 1.02 22.42 2.65
CA TRP A 192 2.44 22.70 2.77
C TRP A 192 2.73 24.18 2.97
N GLN A 193 1.90 25.08 2.44
CA GLN A 193 1.97 26.51 2.77
C GLN A 193 1.69 26.76 4.26
N GLU A 194 0.71 26.06 4.86
CA GLU A 194 0.52 26.11 6.31
C GLU A 194 1.72 25.54 7.06
N LEU A 195 2.27 24.40 6.61
CA LEU A 195 3.48 23.85 7.23
C LEU A 195 4.66 24.82 7.18
N LEU A 196 4.87 25.56 6.08
CA LEU A 196 5.96 26.54 5.96
C LEU A 196 5.86 27.68 6.97
N LYS A 197 4.64 28.06 7.38
CA LYS A 197 4.42 29.08 8.42
C LYS A 197 4.81 28.56 9.81
N GLU A 198 4.64 27.27 10.04
CA GLU A 198 4.79 26.64 11.36
C GLU A 198 6.14 25.95 11.58
N LYS A 199 6.70 25.31 10.55
CA LYS A 199 7.83 24.37 10.64
C LYS A 199 9.11 24.99 10.09
N LYS A 200 10.00 25.37 11.02
CA LYS A 200 11.29 26.00 10.69
C LYS A 200 12.28 25.05 9.99
N ASP A 201 12.19 23.76 10.26
CA ASP A 201 13.09 22.74 9.70
C ASP A 201 12.60 22.16 8.35
N LEU A 202 11.43 22.56 7.87
CA LEU A 202 10.83 22.01 6.66
C LEU A 202 11.76 22.15 5.44
N LYS A 203 12.47 23.28 5.33
CA LYS A 203 13.42 23.54 4.23
C LYS A 203 14.61 22.58 4.20
N THR A 204 15.02 22.05 5.35
CA THR A 204 16.16 21.13 5.45
C THR A 204 15.73 19.67 5.54
N ARG A 205 14.70 19.37 6.34
CA ARG A 205 14.14 18.03 6.53
C ARG A 205 13.36 17.55 5.30
N GLY A 206 12.63 18.45 4.66
CA GLY A 206 11.64 18.14 3.64
C GLY A 206 10.33 17.60 4.21
N GLN A 207 9.40 17.29 3.30
CA GLN A 207 8.08 16.75 3.63
C GLN A 207 7.78 15.48 2.84
N ARG A 208 7.13 14.51 3.49
CA ARG A 208 6.68 13.27 2.85
C ARG A 208 5.24 13.42 2.36
N VAL A 209 4.90 12.59 1.37
CA VAL A 209 3.54 12.37 0.86
C VAL A 209 3.39 10.87 0.60
N PHE A 210 2.26 10.28 0.96
CA PHE A 210 2.04 8.85 0.82
C PHE A 210 1.01 8.55 -0.28
N LEU A 211 1.46 7.86 -1.32
CA LEU A 211 0.65 7.51 -2.49
C LEU A 211 0.29 6.03 -2.44
N ALA A 212 -1.01 5.71 -2.43
CA ALA A 212 -1.46 4.32 -2.45
C ALA A 212 -1.45 3.73 -3.87
N ARG A 213 -1.27 2.40 -3.98
CA ARG A 213 -1.50 1.65 -5.22
C ARG A 213 -2.69 0.69 -5.15
N SER A 214 -2.85 0.00 -4.02
CA SER A 214 -3.81 -1.11 -3.89
C SER A 214 -5.28 -0.67 -4.04
N ASP A 215 -5.73 0.30 -3.23
CA ASP A 215 -7.11 0.79 -3.29
C ASP A 215 -7.44 1.50 -4.62
N PRO A 216 -6.56 2.38 -5.17
CA PRO A 216 -6.76 2.92 -6.52
C PRO A 216 -6.92 1.84 -7.59
N ALA A 217 -6.10 0.79 -7.58
CA ALA A 217 -6.16 -0.26 -8.59
C ALA A 217 -7.46 -1.07 -8.49
N MET A 218 -7.89 -1.42 -7.28
CA MET A 218 -9.20 -2.07 -7.07
C MET A 218 -10.35 -1.19 -7.57
N ASN A 219 -10.30 0.11 -7.29
CA ASN A 219 -11.37 1.06 -7.60
C ASN A 219 -11.44 1.49 -9.06
N SER A 220 -10.32 1.44 -9.79
CA SER A 220 -10.18 2.10 -11.09
C SER A 220 -9.39 1.29 -12.12
N GLY A 221 -8.87 0.13 -11.76
CA GLY A 221 -8.04 -0.71 -12.62
C GLY A 221 -6.55 -0.42 -12.50
N LEU A 222 -5.75 -1.38 -12.99
CA LEU A 222 -4.29 -1.36 -12.90
C LEU A 222 -3.68 -0.09 -13.49
N ILE A 223 -4.00 0.21 -14.75
CA ILE A 223 -3.38 1.29 -15.53
C ILE A 223 -3.69 2.66 -14.94
N PRO A 224 -4.97 3.06 -14.68
CA PRO A 224 -5.27 4.34 -14.05
C PRO A 224 -4.52 4.57 -12.75
N ALA A 225 -4.44 3.54 -11.90
CA ALA A 225 -3.73 3.63 -10.64
C ALA A 225 -2.21 3.78 -10.79
N VAL A 226 -1.59 3.27 -11.87
CA VAL A 226 -0.16 3.52 -12.14
C VAL A 226 0.03 4.94 -12.65
N LEU A 227 -0.77 5.36 -13.63
CA LEU A 227 -0.64 6.69 -14.24
C LEU A 227 -0.90 7.81 -13.23
N ALA A 228 -1.89 7.64 -12.34
CA ALA A 228 -2.21 8.61 -11.31
C ALA A 228 -1.03 8.79 -10.31
N VAL A 229 -0.38 7.70 -9.89
CA VAL A 229 0.82 7.79 -9.04
C VAL A 229 1.96 8.50 -9.76
N ARG A 230 2.17 8.22 -11.06
CA ARG A 230 3.22 8.87 -11.86
C ARG A 230 2.98 10.38 -11.98
N ALA A 231 1.73 10.78 -12.20
CA ALA A 231 1.32 12.18 -12.19
C ALA A 231 1.53 12.82 -10.81
N ALA A 232 1.14 12.14 -9.74
CA ALA A 232 1.28 12.64 -8.37
C ALA A 232 2.76 12.84 -7.98
N LEU A 233 3.65 11.91 -8.33
CA LEU A 233 5.09 12.04 -8.10
C LEU A 233 5.66 13.28 -8.80
N SER A 234 5.31 13.49 -10.08
CA SER A 234 5.76 14.65 -10.84
C SER A 234 5.23 15.97 -10.26
N ALA A 235 3.95 16.03 -9.91
CA ALA A 235 3.32 17.23 -9.38
C ALA A 235 3.87 17.59 -7.99
N ALA A 236 4.06 16.60 -7.11
CA ALA A 236 4.65 16.80 -5.80
C ALA A 236 6.11 17.28 -5.86
N ASP A 237 6.91 16.74 -6.79
CA ASP A 237 8.30 17.20 -7.04
C ASP A 237 8.36 18.66 -7.47
N LEU A 238 7.54 19.04 -8.46
CA LEU A 238 7.46 20.41 -8.97
C LEU A 238 7.00 21.39 -7.88
N LEU A 239 6.00 21.01 -7.09
CA LEU A 239 5.52 21.82 -5.98
C LEU A 239 6.58 21.99 -4.89
N GLY A 240 7.34 20.93 -4.57
CA GLY A 240 8.48 21.01 -3.66
C GLY A 240 9.56 21.98 -4.12
N GLU A 241 9.89 21.95 -5.41
CA GLU A 241 10.83 22.91 -6.03
C GLU A 241 10.31 24.35 -5.90
N GLN A 242 9.03 24.59 -6.22
CA GLN A 242 8.40 25.91 -6.11
C GLN A 242 8.38 26.45 -4.68
N LEU A 243 8.11 25.59 -3.70
CA LEU A 243 8.06 25.95 -2.28
C LEU A 243 9.44 25.96 -1.58
N GLY A 244 10.48 25.49 -2.27
CA GLY A 244 11.87 25.55 -1.81
C GLY A 244 12.22 24.55 -0.70
N PHE A 245 11.65 23.34 -0.72
CA PHE A 245 12.03 22.26 0.19
C PHE A 245 11.96 20.86 -0.48
N PRO A 246 12.75 19.87 -0.02
CA PRO A 246 12.75 18.56 -0.64
C PRO A 246 11.49 17.75 -0.32
N VAL A 247 10.97 17.02 -1.30
CA VAL A 247 9.81 16.14 -1.14
C VAL A 247 10.26 14.68 -1.15
N HIS A 248 9.69 13.89 -0.25
CA HIS A 248 10.11 12.50 -0.01
C HIS A 248 8.90 11.55 -0.16
N PRO A 249 8.50 11.17 -1.39
CA PRO A 249 7.32 10.35 -1.58
C PRO A 249 7.44 8.94 -1.00
N ILE A 250 6.33 8.44 -0.46
CA ILE A 250 6.15 7.07 0.02
C ILE A 250 5.20 6.37 -0.95
N LEU A 251 5.52 5.14 -1.36
CA LEU A 251 4.64 4.35 -2.21
C LEU A 251 4.13 3.09 -1.50
N GLY A 252 2.81 2.98 -1.40
CA GLY A 252 2.10 1.88 -0.75
C GLY A 252 1.82 0.76 -1.74
N THR A 253 2.70 -0.23 -1.79
CA THR A 253 2.72 -1.32 -2.77
C THR A 253 2.65 -2.69 -2.11
N GLY A 254 1.82 -3.57 -2.67
CA GLY A 254 1.88 -5.02 -2.43
C GLY A 254 2.75 -5.73 -3.47
N SER A 255 3.03 -7.02 -3.23
CA SER A 255 3.98 -7.77 -4.07
C SER A 255 3.45 -8.21 -5.42
N LEU A 256 2.13 -8.43 -5.54
CA LEU A 256 1.51 -8.72 -6.83
C LEU A 256 1.36 -7.44 -7.68
N PRO A 257 1.47 -7.54 -9.02
CA PRO A 257 1.50 -6.36 -9.87
C PRO A 257 0.27 -5.45 -9.74
N PHE A 258 -0.92 -6.03 -9.59
CA PHE A 258 -2.16 -5.29 -9.36
C PHE A 258 -2.05 -4.30 -8.20
N ARG A 259 -1.34 -4.67 -7.14
CA ARG A 259 -1.20 -3.88 -5.91
C ARG A 259 0.08 -3.06 -5.83
N GLY A 260 0.92 -3.07 -6.87
CA GLY A 260 2.10 -2.21 -6.96
C GLY A 260 3.40 -2.91 -7.37
N SER A 261 3.45 -4.24 -7.36
CA SER A 261 4.58 -5.04 -7.86
C SER A 261 5.92 -4.88 -7.12
N VAL A 262 5.93 -4.58 -5.82
CA VAL A 262 7.20 -4.64 -5.06
C VAL A 262 7.60 -6.10 -4.88
N ASN A 263 8.53 -6.58 -5.70
CA ASN A 263 8.84 -8.00 -5.83
C ASN A 263 10.35 -8.23 -5.90
N PRO A 264 10.91 -9.19 -5.12
CA PRO A 264 12.31 -9.61 -5.24
C PRO A 264 12.73 -10.12 -6.63
N ALA A 265 11.80 -10.64 -7.44
CA ALA A 265 12.09 -11.26 -8.73
C ALA A 265 12.54 -10.29 -9.83
N TYR A 266 12.14 -9.01 -9.79
CA TYR A 266 12.50 -8.00 -10.79
C TYR A 266 12.54 -6.57 -10.19
N THR A 267 13.25 -6.44 -9.07
CA THR A 267 13.32 -5.20 -8.28
C THR A 267 13.75 -3.97 -9.09
N GLU A 268 14.69 -4.10 -10.03
CA GLU A 268 15.16 -2.96 -10.84
C GLU A 268 14.05 -2.34 -11.70
N THR A 269 13.28 -3.17 -12.40
CA THR A 269 12.15 -2.73 -13.22
C THR A 269 11.09 -2.02 -12.38
N PHE A 270 10.80 -2.54 -11.17
CA PHE A 270 9.90 -1.90 -10.22
C PHE A 270 10.40 -0.51 -9.79
N LEU A 271 11.69 -0.40 -9.47
CA LEU A 271 12.27 0.87 -9.05
C LEU A 271 12.29 1.90 -10.20
N ASP A 272 12.52 1.47 -11.44
CA ASP A 272 12.47 2.35 -12.63
C ASP A 272 11.06 2.86 -12.96
N GLN A 273 10.03 2.03 -12.68
CA GLN A 273 8.62 2.39 -12.81
C GLN A 273 8.27 3.55 -11.87
N TYR A 274 8.73 3.49 -10.63
CA TYR A 274 8.40 4.45 -9.58
C TYR A 274 9.58 5.33 -9.16
N ALA A 275 10.49 5.60 -10.11
CA ALA A 275 11.62 6.51 -9.94
C ALA A 275 11.16 7.86 -9.34
N GLY A 276 11.86 8.32 -8.30
CA GLY A 276 11.46 9.47 -7.48
C GLY A 276 10.72 9.13 -6.19
N THR A 277 10.32 7.88 -6.00
CA THR A 277 9.84 7.41 -4.69
C THR A 277 11.02 7.25 -3.73
N ARG A 278 10.85 7.76 -2.50
CA ARG A 278 11.87 7.69 -1.46
C ARG A 278 11.69 6.49 -0.54
N THR A 279 10.47 6.19 -0.13
CA THR A 279 10.16 5.09 0.80
C THR A 279 9.19 4.10 0.16
N TYR A 280 9.48 2.81 0.24
CA TYR A 280 8.57 1.75 -0.20
C TYR A 280 8.00 0.97 0.98
N SER A 281 6.69 0.71 0.94
CA SER A 281 6.09 -0.22 1.89
C SER A 281 6.53 -1.65 1.58
N ILE A 282 7.15 -2.30 2.56
CA ILE A 282 7.53 -3.71 2.55
C ILE A 282 6.45 -4.48 3.32
N GLN A 283 5.50 -5.05 2.59
CA GLN A 283 4.32 -5.74 3.15
C GLN A 283 4.66 -7.17 3.60
N SER A 284 3.72 -7.87 4.22
CA SER A 284 3.97 -9.19 4.81
C SER A 284 4.31 -10.22 3.76
N ALA A 285 3.67 -10.19 2.58
CA ALA A 285 3.98 -11.13 1.50
C ALA A 285 5.44 -11.02 1.04
N PHE A 286 5.91 -9.79 0.79
CA PHE A 286 7.31 -9.54 0.44
C PHE A 286 8.28 -10.17 1.44
N ARG A 287 7.99 -10.06 2.74
CA ARG A 287 8.86 -10.59 3.80
C ARG A 287 8.77 -12.10 3.95
N TYR A 288 7.57 -12.67 3.87
CA TYR A 288 7.30 -14.03 4.36
C TYR A 288 6.99 -15.06 3.28
N ASP A 289 6.65 -14.63 2.06
CA ASP A 289 6.34 -15.55 0.95
C ASP A 289 7.48 -15.75 -0.03
N TYR A 290 8.51 -14.91 0.03
CA TYR A 290 9.73 -15.06 -0.76
C TYR A 290 10.83 -15.71 0.08
N PRO A 291 11.78 -16.44 -0.54
CA PRO A 291 12.94 -16.95 0.16
C PRO A 291 13.72 -15.81 0.84
N LEU A 292 14.07 -15.97 2.11
CA LEU A 292 14.75 -14.93 2.90
C LEU A 292 16.01 -14.33 2.21
N PRO A 293 16.89 -15.12 1.57
CA PRO A 293 18.04 -14.55 0.85
C PRO A 293 17.66 -13.66 -0.34
N GLU A 294 16.50 -13.88 -0.97
CA GLU A 294 15.99 -13.01 -2.04
C GLU A 294 15.45 -11.70 -1.46
N VAL A 295 14.74 -11.79 -0.32
CA VAL A 295 14.23 -10.62 0.42
C VAL A 295 15.38 -9.70 0.84
N GLU A 296 16.43 -10.24 1.46
CA GLU A 296 17.60 -9.47 1.90
C GLU A 296 18.29 -8.75 0.74
N ARG A 297 18.53 -9.46 -0.37
CA ARG A 297 19.13 -8.88 -1.58
C ARG A 297 18.26 -7.78 -2.19
N ALA A 298 16.96 -8.02 -2.29
CA ALA A 298 16.02 -7.04 -2.84
C ALA A 298 15.96 -5.78 -1.97
N LEU A 299 15.90 -5.91 -0.64
CA LEU A 299 15.91 -4.75 0.25
C LEU A 299 17.25 -3.99 0.21
N ALA A 300 18.38 -4.69 0.15
CA ALA A 300 19.68 -4.05 -0.02
C ALA A 300 19.73 -3.23 -1.33
N THR A 301 19.19 -3.78 -2.42
CA THR A 301 19.07 -3.10 -3.72
C THR A 301 18.16 -1.88 -3.63
N ILE A 302 16.97 -2.02 -3.03
CA ILE A 302 16.03 -0.90 -2.82
C ILE A 302 16.71 0.24 -2.04
N LYS A 303 17.42 -0.08 -0.96
CA LYS A 303 18.12 0.93 -0.15
C LYS A 303 19.24 1.64 -0.89
N ALA A 304 19.98 0.90 -1.71
CA ALA A 304 21.10 1.45 -2.48
C ALA A 304 20.61 2.32 -3.64
N GLU A 305 19.56 1.89 -4.35
CA GLU A 305 19.22 2.43 -5.65
C GLU A 305 18.00 3.36 -5.66
N ALA A 306 17.01 3.19 -4.76
CA ALA A 306 15.86 4.10 -4.71
C ALA A 306 16.26 5.56 -4.47
N PRO A 307 17.17 5.88 -3.52
CA PRO A 307 17.66 7.26 -3.32
C PRO A 307 18.28 7.94 -4.54
N LYS A 308 18.79 7.16 -5.50
CA LYS A 308 19.50 7.65 -6.68
C LYS A 308 18.57 7.93 -7.85
N ARG A 309 17.35 7.39 -7.83
CA ARG A 309 16.38 7.51 -8.91
C ARG A 309 15.57 8.78 -8.75
N THR A 310 15.74 9.70 -9.70
CA THR A 310 15.02 10.98 -9.71
C THR A 310 13.62 10.85 -10.28
N VAL A 311 12.74 11.76 -9.90
CA VAL A 311 11.38 11.86 -10.43
C VAL A 311 11.44 12.08 -11.95
N LYS A 312 10.67 11.29 -12.69
CA LYS A 312 10.46 11.49 -14.13
C LYS A 312 9.34 12.51 -14.32
N ARG A 313 9.72 13.77 -14.52
CA ARG A 313 8.77 14.88 -14.71
C ARG A 313 7.87 14.68 -15.92
N ILE A 314 6.62 15.09 -15.78
CA ILE A 314 5.57 14.98 -16.78
C ILE A 314 5.13 16.41 -17.13
N SER A 315 5.08 16.71 -18.43
CA SER A 315 4.58 18.01 -18.89
C SER A 315 3.08 18.15 -18.59
N ASP A 316 2.58 19.38 -18.44
CA ASP A 316 1.14 19.59 -18.21
C ASP A 316 0.28 19.02 -19.34
N ALA A 317 0.76 19.14 -20.58
CA ALA A 317 0.09 18.57 -21.75
C ALA A 317 0.01 17.04 -21.68
N ASP A 318 1.10 16.36 -21.32
CA ASP A 318 1.09 14.90 -21.17
C ASP A 318 0.31 14.46 -19.95
N ARG A 319 0.34 15.23 -18.85
CA ARG A 319 -0.48 14.96 -17.66
C ARG A 319 -1.97 14.97 -18.00
N GLN A 320 -2.43 15.94 -18.80
CA GLN A 320 -3.82 15.98 -19.29
C GLN A 320 -4.15 14.76 -20.16
N LYS A 321 -3.25 14.38 -21.07
CA LYS A 321 -3.42 13.16 -21.90
C LYS A 321 -3.43 11.89 -21.06
N LEU A 322 -2.59 11.79 -20.03
CA LEU A 322 -2.54 10.66 -19.10
C LEU A 322 -3.83 10.55 -18.29
N ARG A 323 -4.42 11.67 -17.88
CA ARG A 323 -5.73 11.68 -17.22
C ARG A 323 -6.83 11.20 -18.18
N ALA A 324 -6.86 11.72 -19.41
CA ALA A 324 -7.80 11.27 -20.43
C ALA A 324 -7.63 9.78 -20.78
N LEU A 325 -6.38 9.30 -20.82
CA LEU A 325 -6.06 7.89 -20.99
C LEU A 325 -6.58 7.06 -19.82
N ALA A 326 -6.34 7.47 -18.58
CA ALA A 326 -6.84 6.79 -17.39
C ALA A 326 -8.38 6.69 -17.41
N GLU A 327 -9.08 7.75 -17.82
CA GLU A 327 -10.54 7.76 -17.90
C GLU A 327 -11.10 6.70 -18.86
N ILE A 328 -10.40 6.41 -19.97
CA ILE A 328 -10.78 5.33 -20.89
C ILE A 328 -10.84 3.99 -20.14
N PHE A 329 -9.81 3.68 -19.36
CA PHE A 329 -9.75 2.44 -18.59
C PHE A 329 -10.76 2.43 -17.44
N VAL A 330 -10.95 3.55 -16.74
CA VAL A 330 -11.94 3.66 -15.65
C VAL A 330 -13.36 3.40 -16.15
N THR A 331 -13.70 3.96 -17.31
CA THR A 331 -15.03 3.84 -17.93
C THR A 331 -15.42 2.38 -18.18
N ILE A 332 -14.46 1.55 -18.60
CA ILE A 332 -14.69 0.12 -18.85
C ILE A 332 -14.52 -0.74 -17.59
N TRP A 333 -13.67 -0.31 -16.64
CA TRP A 333 -13.39 -1.03 -15.41
C TRP A 333 -14.60 -1.16 -14.49
N LYS A 334 -15.28 -0.04 -14.18
CA LYS A 334 -16.37 -0.02 -13.19
C LYS A 334 -17.49 -0.99 -13.56
N PRO A 335 -18.08 -0.97 -14.78
CA PRO A 335 -19.14 -1.91 -15.14
C PRO A 335 -18.67 -3.36 -15.16
N ALA A 336 -17.42 -3.63 -15.59
CA ALA A 336 -16.87 -4.98 -15.60
C ALA A 336 -16.74 -5.55 -14.18
N ILE A 337 -16.20 -4.77 -13.24
CA ILE A 337 -16.07 -5.21 -11.85
C ILE A 337 -17.41 -5.35 -11.15
N GLU A 338 -18.37 -4.45 -11.41
CA GLU A 338 -19.74 -4.60 -10.89
C GLU A 338 -20.36 -5.94 -11.33
N ALA A 339 -20.19 -6.31 -12.59
CA ALA A 339 -20.69 -7.58 -13.13
C ALA A 339 -19.97 -8.80 -12.52
N LEU A 340 -18.67 -8.69 -12.23
CA LEU A 340 -17.87 -9.79 -11.65
C LEU A 340 -17.99 -9.89 -10.12
N ALA A 341 -18.48 -8.85 -9.44
CA ALA A 341 -18.56 -8.77 -7.99
C ALA A 341 -19.29 -9.94 -7.31
N PRO A 342 -20.40 -10.50 -7.85
CA PRO A 342 -21.05 -11.65 -7.25
C PRO A 342 -20.11 -12.86 -7.08
N MET A 343 -19.28 -13.15 -8.08
CA MET A 343 -18.32 -14.26 -8.01
C MET A 343 -17.19 -13.95 -7.02
N VAL A 344 -16.66 -12.73 -7.03
CA VAL A 344 -15.63 -12.28 -6.08
C VAL A 344 -16.13 -12.41 -4.64
N ASN A 345 -17.34 -11.95 -4.37
CA ASN A 345 -17.97 -12.02 -3.05
C ASN A 345 -18.30 -13.45 -2.62
N ARG A 346 -18.45 -14.40 -3.55
CA ARG A 346 -18.60 -15.82 -3.24
C ARG A 346 -17.30 -16.43 -2.73
N ILE A 347 -16.14 -15.94 -3.17
CA ILE A 347 -14.81 -16.47 -2.79
C ILE A 347 -14.25 -15.76 -1.57
N ALA A 348 -14.52 -14.46 -1.43
CA ALA A 348 -13.97 -13.60 -0.38
C ALA A 348 -14.04 -14.21 1.05
N PRO A 349 -15.12 -14.88 1.48
CA PRO A 349 -15.18 -15.49 2.82
C PRO A 349 -14.18 -16.62 3.07
N TYR A 350 -13.66 -17.25 2.02
CA TYR A 350 -12.71 -18.37 2.12
C TYR A 350 -11.25 -17.91 2.09
N VAL A 351 -10.99 -16.62 1.82
CA VAL A 351 -9.65 -16.04 1.93
C VAL A 351 -9.33 -15.85 3.41
N PRO A 352 -8.34 -16.56 3.98
CA PRO A 352 -8.12 -16.54 5.41
C PRO A 352 -7.49 -15.21 5.87
N SER A 353 -7.80 -14.80 7.09
CA SER A 353 -7.12 -13.66 7.70
C SER A 353 -5.67 -14.01 8.08
N ARG A 354 -4.83 -12.97 8.11
CA ARG A 354 -3.42 -13.05 8.54
C ARG A 354 -3.05 -12.09 9.65
N ARG A 355 -3.95 -11.17 9.97
CA ARG A 355 -3.84 -10.20 11.06
C ARG A 355 -5.21 -10.01 11.69
N GLU A 356 -5.22 -9.54 12.92
CA GLU A 356 -6.42 -8.95 13.49
C GLU A 356 -6.80 -7.71 12.68
N ARG A 357 -8.08 -7.59 12.33
CA ARG A 357 -8.61 -6.47 11.56
C ARG A 357 -9.94 -6.05 12.16
N LEU A 358 -10.13 -4.74 12.27
CA LEU A 358 -11.44 -4.18 12.53
C LEU A 358 -12.31 -4.38 11.28
N LEU A 359 -13.38 -5.16 11.43
CA LEU A 359 -14.39 -5.30 10.39
C LEU A 359 -15.13 -3.97 10.26
N HIS A 360 -15.05 -3.35 9.09
CA HIS A 360 -15.85 -2.18 8.72
C HIS A 360 -17.31 -2.62 8.40
N ILE A 361 -17.96 -3.30 9.33
CA ILE A 361 -19.37 -3.72 9.25
C ILE A 361 -20.12 -2.92 10.32
N GLY A 362 -21.06 -2.04 9.91
CA GLY A 362 -21.81 -1.17 10.82
C GLY A 362 -21.32 0.29 10.86
N LEU A 363 -21.60 1.00 11.98
CA LEU A 363 -21.47 2.46 12.20
C LEU A 363 -20.10 3.10 11.82
N PHE A 364 -19.06 2.29 11.67
CA PHE A 364 -17.66 2.68 11.44
C PHE A 364 -17.10 2.18 10.10
N GLY A 365 -17.97 1.68 9.22
CA GLY A 365 -17.57 1.21 7.90
C GLY A 365 -17.63 2.31 6.85
N TYR A 366 -16.49 2.63 6.25
CA TYR A 366 -16.48 3.27 4.94
C TYR A 366 -17.02 2.26 3.94
N SER A 367 -18.22 2.49 3.40
CA SER A 367 -18.72 1.70 2.27
C SER A 367 -17.87 2.04 1.05
N ARG A 368 -16.80 1.28 0.82
CA ARG A 368 -16.04 1.29 -0.44
C ARG A 368 -16.85 0.57 -1.52
N GLY A 369 -18.01 1.14 -1.84
CA GLY A 369 -18.82 0.67 -2.96
C GLY A 369 -18.19 1.13 -4.26
N ILE A 370 -17.91 0.21 -5.17
CA ILE A 370 -17.66 0.58 -6.57
C ILE A 370 -19.03 0.54 -7.23
N GLY A 371 -19.53 1.72 -7.58
CA GLY A 371 -20.89 1.92 -8.09
C GLY A 371 -21.95 1.27 -7.19
N ALA A 372 -22.68 0.27 -7.69
CA ALA A 372 -23.82 -0.35 -6.97
C ALA A 372 -23.44 -1.53 -6.05
N VAL A 373 -22.19 -2.02 -6.08
CA VAL A 373 -21.81 -3.26 -5.38
C VAL A 373 -20.85 -3.02 -4.22
N LYS A 374 -20.94 -3.89 -3.20
CA LYS A 374 -19.97 -3.96 -2.10
C LYS A 374 -18.89 -4.98 -2.44
N LEU A 375 -17.64 -4.54 -2.48
CA LEU A 375 -16.48 -5.39 -2.72
C LEU A 375 -15.70 -5.65 -1.42
N PRO A 376 -14.93 -6.75 -1.36
CA PRO A 376 -13.98 -6.96 -0.27
C PRO A 376 -12.81 -5.97 -0.39
N ARG A 377 -11.94 -5.90 0.63
CA ARG A 377 -10.72 -5.07 0.58
C ARG A 377 -9.76 -5.55 -0.52
N ALA A 378 -8.86 -4.67 -0.98
CA ALA A 378 -7.94 -4.94 -2.10
C ALA A 378 -7.18 -6.27 -2.01
N ILE A 379 -6.67 -6.67 -0.84
CA ILE A 379 -5.99 -7.97 -0.66
C ILE A 379 -6.94 -9.12 -0.98
N THR A 380 -8.12 -9.15 -0.35
CA THR A 380 -9.12 -10.22 -0.56
C THR A 380 -9.68 -10.19 -1.98
N PHE A 381 -9.86 -9.00 -2.57
CA PHE A 381 -10.26 -8.82 -3.96
C PHE A 381 -9.24 -9.47 -4.91
N THR A 382 -7.96 -9.14 -4.77
CA THR A 382 -6.89 -9.71 -5.58
C THR A 382 -6.76 -11.21 -5.35
N ALA A 383 -6.83 -11.66 -4.08
CA ALA A 383 -6.80 -13.07 -3.72
C ALA A 383 -7.91 -13.87 -4.38
N ALA A 384 -9.15 -13.35 -4.40
CA ALA A 384 -10.29 -14.03 -5.00
C ALA A 384 -10.08 -14.26 -6.51
N PHE A 385 -9.63 -13.22 -7.22
CA PHE A 385 -9.37 -13.28 -8.65
C PHE A 385 -8.22 -14.22 -9.01
N TYR A 386 -7.09 -14.13 -8.31
CA TYR A 386 -5.98 -15.07 -8.48
C TYR A 386 -6.38 -16.52 -8.13
N SER A 387 -7.27 -16.72 -7.15
CA SER A 387 -7.79 -18.05 -6.78
C SER A 387 -8.69 -18.67 -7.85
N LEU A 388 -9.35 -17.85 -8.68
CA LEU A 388 -10.02 -18.32 -9.90
C LEU A 388 -9.04 -18.61 -11.05
N GLY A 389 -7.77 -18.23 -10.90
CA GLY A 389 -6.81 -18.18 -12.00
C GLY A 389 -7.11 -17.07 -12.99
N ILE A 390 -7.70 -15.96 -12.55
CA ILE A 390 -8.00 -14.79 -13.39
C ILE A 390 -7.34 -13.57 -12.74
N PRO A 391 -6.03 -13.36 -12.92
CA PRO A 391 -5.34 -12.20 -12.36
C PRO A 391 -6.05 -10.88 -12.71
N PRO A 392 -6.37 -10.01 -11.72
CA PRO A 392 -7.15 -8.79 -11.96
C PRO A 392 -6.43 -7.76 -12.83
N GLU A 393 -5.10 -7.90 -13.01
CA GLU A 393 -4.31 -7.14 -13.96
C GLU A 393 -4.78 -7.28 -15.41
N LEU A 394 -5.39 -8.43 -15.74
CA LEU A 394 -5.82 -8.76 -17.10
C LEU A 394 -7.23 -8.24 -17.39
N ILE A 395 -8.00 -7.85 -16.37
CA ILE A 395 -9.40 -7.44 -16.51
C ILE A 395 -9.47 -6.04 -17.10
N THR A 396 -10.17 -5.87 -18.23
CA THR A 396 -10.32 -4.65 -19.04
C THR A 396 -9.05 -4.08 -19.67
N THR A 397 -7.87 -4.54 -19.25
CA THR A 397 -6.58 -4.02 -19.72
C THR A 397 -6.46 -4.15 -21.24
N GLY A 398 -6.82 -5.29 -21.82
CA GLY A 398 -6.69 -5.48 -23.27
C GLY A 398 -7.62 -4.61 -24.11
N ARG A 399 -8.91 -4.52 -23.78
CA ARG A 399 -9.83 -3.60 -24.46
C ARG A 399 -9.42 -2.14 -24.26
N GLY A 400 -8.95 -1.78 -23.08
CA GLY A 400 -8.39 -0.45 -22.85
C GLY A 400 -7.14 -0.18 -23.70
N LEU A 401 -6.26 -1.17 -23.90
CA LEU A 401 -5.13 -1.09 -24.82
C LEU A 401 -5.56 -0.92 -26.28
N LYS A 402 -6.60 -1.62 -26.74
CA LYS A 402 -7.17 -1.42 -28.08
C LYS A 402 -7.60 0.03 -28.28
N ILE A 403 -8.40 0.57 -27.36
CA ILE A 403 -8.87 1.97 -27.44
C ILE A 403 -7.68 2.95 -27.38
N ALA A 404 -6.69 2.69 -26.52
CA ALA A 404 -5.48 3.51 -26.46
C ALA A 404 -4.66 3.45 -27.76
N HIS A 405 -4.58 2.29 -28.40
CA HIS A 405 -3.91 2.11 -29.68
C HIS A 405 -4.62 2.86 -30.81
N GLU A 406 -5.94 2.70 -30.92
CA GLU A 406 -6.79 3.42 -31.91
C GLU A 406 -6.70 4.94 -31.76
N ARG A 407 -6.53 5.43 -30.52
CA ARG A 407 -6.38 6.86 -30.22
C ARG A 407 -4.92 7.35 -30.25
N ASN A 408 -3.97 6.52 -30.67
CA ASN A 408 -2.54 6.83 -30.70
C ASN A 408 -1.97 7.26 -29.32
N LEU A 409 -2.52 6.71 -28.24
CA LEU A 409 -2.10 6.94 -26.85
C LEU A 409 -1.20 5.83 -26.31
N LEU A 410 -1.04 4.71 -27.03
CA LEU A 410 -0.20 3.60 -26.62
C LEU A 410 1.27 3.99 -26.36
N PRO A 411 1.95 4.79 -27.21
CA PRO A 411 3.33 5.21 -26.93
C PRO A 411 3.46 6.03 -25.64
N LEU A 412 2.46 6.86 -25.34
CA LEU A 412 2.40 7.62 -24.09
C LEU A 412 2.24 6.69 -22.88
N LEU A 413 1.35 5.69 -22.99
CA LEU A 413 1.18 4.68 -21.95
C LEU A 413 2.50 3.96 -21.65
N GLU A 414 3.20 3.47 -22.66
CA GLU A 414 4.45 2.73 -22.49
C GLU A 414 5.57 3.59 -21.90
N ALA A 415 5.65 4.86 -22.28
CA ALA A 415 6.61 5.80 -21.72
C ALA A 415 6.39 6.04 -20.21
N HIS A 416 5.14 6.04 -19.75
CA HIS A 416 4.80 6.30 -18.34
C HIS A 416 4.52 5.03 -17.52
N TYR A 417 4.43 3.87 -18.17
CA TYR A 417 4.33 2.55 -17.55
C TYR A 417 5.37 1.58 -18.16
N PRO A 418 6.68 1.84 -17.99
CA PRO A 418 7.73 0.96 -18.50
C PRO A 418 7.64 -0.50 -18.01
N ALA A 419 7.10 -0.74 -16.81
CA ALA A 419 6.91 -2.09 -16.28
C ALA A 419 5.71 -2.85 -16.86
N LEU A 420 4.87 -2.24 -17.72
CA LEU A 420 3.59 -2.80 -18.17
C LEU A 420 3.71 -4.24 -18.69
N ARG A 421 4.71 -4.52 -19.55
CA ARG A 421 4.91 -5.87 -20.09
C ARG A 421 5.31 -6.86 -19.02
N GLU A 422 6.22 -6.48 -18.12
CA GLU A 422 6.72 -7.38 -17.08
C GLU A 422 5.65 -7.66 -16.02
N ASP A 423 4.85 -6.65 -15.66
CA ASP A 423 3.71 -6.81 -14.74
C ASP A 423 2.63 -7.72 -15.32
N LEU A 424 2.27 -7.54 -16.61
CA LEU A 424 1.28 -8.39 -17.27
C LEU A 424 1.81 -9.80 -17.53
N LYS A 425 3.08 -9.98 -17.90
CA LYS A 425 3.71 -11.31 -17.99
C LYS A 425 3.74 -11.99 -16.63
N HIS A 426 4.10 -11.27 -15.57
CA HIS A 426 4.13 -11.81 -14.21
C HIS A 426 2.74 -12.30 -13.79
N ALA A 427 1.70 -11.48 -13.97
CA ALA A 427 0.32 -11.88 -13.73
C ALA A 427 -0.10 -13.07 -14.60
N GLY A 428 0.23 -13.03 -15.90
CA GLY A 428 -0.11 -14.05 -16.90
C GLY A 428 0.39 -15.46 -16.57
N LYS A 429 1.46 -15.60 -15.78
CA LYS A 429 1.94 -16.91 -15.27
C LYS A 429 0.88 -17.67 -14.47
N TYR A 430 -0.06 -16.94 -13.86
CA TYR A 430 -1.09 -17.48 -12.97
C TYR A 430 -2.49 -17.53 -13.62
N LEU A 431 -2.58 -17.20 -14.92
CA LEU A 431 -3.81 -17.31 -15.69
C LEU A 431 -4.19 -18.78 -15.91
N ASN A 432 -5.42 -19.14 -15.57
CA ASN A 432 -6.06 -20.41 -15.88
C ASN A 432 -7.17 -20.18 -16.93
N ARG A 433 -6.80 -20.35 -18.20
CA ARG A 433 -7.72 -20.16 -19.33
C ARG A 433 -8.92 -21.12 -19.30
N GLU A 434 -8.73 -22.34 -18.81
CA GLU A 434 -9.81 -23.32 -18.70
C GLU A 434 -10.88 -22.86 -17.71
N ASN A 435 -10.47 -22.38 -16.53
CA ASN A 435 -11.41 -21.79 -15.57
C ASN A 435 -12.14 -20.59 -16.15
N LEU A 436 -11.43 -19.72 -16.88
CA LEU A 436 -12.03 -18.58 -17.54
C LEU A 436 -13.09 -19.03 -18.57
N ASP A 437 -12.80 -20.01 -19.41
CA ASP A 437 -13.75 -20.54 -20.39
C ASP A 437 -14.98 -21.18 -19.71
N LEU A 438 -14.79 -21.88 -18.58
CA LEU A 438 -15.89 -22.47 -17.82
C LEU A 438 -16.76 -21.40 -17.13
N LEU A 439 -16.16 -20.31 -16.66
CA LEU A 439 -16.87 -19.17 -16.08
C LEU A 439 -17.63 -18.39 -17.16
N ALA A 440 -17.01 -18.13 -18.31
CA ALA A 440 -17.61 -17.39 -19.42
C ALA A 440 -18.85 -18.10 -20.01
N ARG A 441 -18.85 -19.45 -20.02
CA ARG A 441 -20.04 -20.25 -20.37
C ARG A 441 -21.20 -20.10 -19.39
N ARG A 442 -20.94 -19.71 -18.13
CA ARG A 442 -21.95 -19.58 -17.07
C ARG A 442 -22.39 -18.14 -16.87
N ASP A 443 -21.49 -17.20 -17.08
CA ASP A 443 -21.70 -15.78 -16.85
C ASP A 443 -20.96 -14.98 -17.93
N THR A 444 -21.73 -14.27 -18.74
CA THR A 444 -21.22 -13.47 -19.86
C THR A 444 -20.31 -12.33 -19.41
N ALA A 445 -20.33 -11.96 -18.13
CA ALA A 445 -19.40 -10.99 -17.56
C ALA A 445 -17.92 -11.38 -17.75
N PHE A 446 -17.62 -12.69 -17.86
CA PHE A 446 -16.25 -13.19 -18.04
C PHE A 446 -15.80 -13.24 -19.51
N GLU A 447 -16.71 -13.16 -20.49
CA GLU A 447 -16.33 -13.17 -21.92
C GLU A 447 -15.44 -11.98 -22.29
N GLY A 448 -15.69 -10.81 -21.68
CA GLY A 448 -14.86 -9.63 -21.90
C GLY A 448 -13.38 -9.83 -21.53
N ILE A 449 -13.09 -10.71 -20.58
CA ILE A 449 -11.72 -11.00 -20.14
C ILE A 449 -10.97 -11.83 -21.20
N ARG A 450 -11.67 -12.68 -21.96
CA ARG A 450 -11.05 -13.42 -23.09
C ARG A 450 -10.59 -12.45 -24.18
N GLU A 451 -11.43 -11.46 -24.48
CA GLU A 451 -11.05 -10.38 -25.38
C GLU A 451 -9.86 -9.59 -24.83
N ASP A 452 -9.85 -9.28 -23.53
CA ASP A 452 -8.76 -8.57 -22.90
C ASP A 452 -7.42 -9.33 -23.03
N ILE A 453 -7.43 -10.64 -22.76
CA ILE A 453 -6.23 -11.48 -22.86
C ILE A 453 -5.71 -11.50 -24.31
N ALA A 454 -6.57 -11.75 -25.29
CA ALA A 454 -6.16 -11.80 -26.70
C ALA A 454 -5.57 -10.45 -27.16
N ALA A 455 -6.22 -9.35 -26.78
CA ALA A 455 -5.77 -8.00 -27.09
C ALA A 455 -4.41 -7.66 -26.46
N ILE A 456 -4.16 -8.08 -25.22
CA ILE A 456 -2.87 -7.89 -24.55
C ILE A 456 -1.76 -8.62 -25.33
N GLU A 457 -1.99 -9.89 -25.68
CA GLU A 457 -1.00 -10.71 -26.39
C GLU A 457 -0.69 -10.14 -27.78
N GLU A 458 -1.73 -9.72 -28.53
CA GLU A 458 -1.61 -9.13 -29.86
C GLU A 458 -0.89 -7.77 -29.83
N ILE A 459 -1.35 -6.83 -28.99
CA ILE A 459 -0.85 -5.45 -28.99
C ILE A 459 0.54 -5.34 -28.38
N LEU A 460 0.81 -6.07 -27.29
CA LEU A 460 2.09 -5.95 -26.58
C LEU A 460 3.14 -6.97 -27.04
N GLY A 461 2.74 -7.99 -27.81
CA GLY A 461 3.63 -9.05 -28.29
C GLY A 461 4.17 -9.93 -27.16
N ILE A 462 3.35 -10.20 -26.14
CA ILE A 462 3.71 -11.02 -24.97
C ILE A 462 2.85 -12.28 -24.92
N ALA A 463 3.32 -13.33 -24.24
CA ALA A 463 2.56 -14.54 -23.99
C ALA A 463 2.06 -14.57 -22.54
N LEU A 464 0.76 -14.72 -22.35
CA LEU A 464 0.14 -14.85 -21.03
C LEU A 464 -0.08 -16.35 -20.74
N GLN A 465 0.95 -16.98 -20.17
CA GLN A 465 0.96 -18.41 -19.91
C GLN A 465 1.87 -18.83 -18.73
N PRO A 466 1.61 -19.98 -18.11
CA PRO A 466 2.53 -20.61 -17.17
C PRO A 466 3.91 -20.89 -17.79
N GLU A 467 4.97 -20.42 -17.16
CA GLU A 467 6.36 -20.62 -17.65
C GLU A 467 7.16 -21.73 -16.94
N LYS A 468 6.74 -22.15 -15.74
CA LYS A 468 7.50 -23.02 -14.84
C LYS A 468 6.59 -24.08 -14.23
N PRO A 469 7.11 -25.23 -13.77
CA PRO A 469 6.29 -26.29 -13.18
C PRO A 469 5.36 -25.82 -12.06
N HIS A 470 5.82 -24.94 -11.17
CA HIS A 470 4.96 -24.41 -10.10
C HIS A 470 3.80 -23.54 -10.63
N HIS A 471 3.97 -22.81 -11.75
CA HIS A 471 2.87 -22.11 -12.39
C HIS A 471 1.78 -23.07 -12.89
N ILE A 472 2.18 -24.25 -13.41
CA ILE A 472 1.23 -25.30 -13.81
C ILE A 472 0.53 -25.90 -12.58
N ILE A 473 1.26 -26.09 -11.48
CA ILE A 473 0.67 -26.54 -10.20
C ILE A 473 -0.36 -25.51 -9.72
N HIS A 474 -0.06 -24.20 -9.76
CA HIS A 474 -1.02 -23.14 -9.45
C HIS A 474 -2.28 -23.25 -10.31
N ARG A 475 -2.13 -23.40 -11.64
CA ARG A 475 -3.27 -23.61 -12.55
C ARG A 475 -4.12 -24.82 -12.15
N ASN A 476 -3.50 -25.95 -11.79
CA ASN A 476 -4.25 -27.13 -11.35
C ASN A 476 -4.99 -26.89 -10.02
N ILE A 477 -4.37 -26.18 -9.07
CA ILE A 477 -5.01 -25.83 -7.79
C ILE A 477 -6.19 -24.87 -8.03
N THR A 478 -6.06 -23.88 -8.92
CA THR A 478 -7.19 -22.99 -9.24
C THR A 478 -8.33 -23.73 -9.93
N SER A 479 -8.06 -24.78 -10.72
CA SER A 479 -9.10 -25.69 -11.21
C SER A 479 -9.81 -26.42 -10.06
N ASN A 480 -9.08 -26.91 -9.05
CA ASN A 480 -9.69 -27.50 -7.86
C ASN A 480 -10.58 -26.50 -7.12
N ILE A 481 -10.09 -25.28 -6.89
CA ILE A 481 -10.84 -24.17 -6.26
C ILE A 481 -12.16 -23.95 -7.00
N PHE A 482 -12.11 -23.83 -8.33
CA PHE A 482 -13.30 -23.65 -9.15
C PHE A 482 -14.30 -24.79 -8.97
N HIS A 483 -13.87 -26.04 -9.12
CA HIS A 483 -14.77 -27.19 -9.00
C HIS A 483 -15.37 -27.34 -7.59
N ARG A 484 -14.57 -27.12 -6.54
CA ARG A 484 -15.02 -27.10 -5.15
C ARG A 484 -16.06 -26.02 -4.89
N LEU A 485 -15.81 -24.81 -5.38
CA LEU A 485 -16.73 -23.69 -5.28
C LEU A 485 -18.07 -24.01 -5.95
N MET A 486 -18.03 -24.64 -7.13
CA MET A 486 -19.23 -24.96 -7.91
C MET A 486 -20.04 -26.12 -7.32
N ALA A 487 -19.35 -27.11 -6.74
CA ALA A 487 -19.99 -28.24 -6.06
C ALA A 487 -20.39 -27.92 -4.61
N ASN A 488 -20.14 -26.69 -4.11
CA ASN A 488 -20.38 -26.28 -2.72
C ASN A 488 -19.78 -27.27 -1.70
N THR A 489 -18.54 -27.72 -1.96
CA THR A 489 -17.85 -28.70 -1.12
C THR A 489 -17.32 -28.08 0.18
N ASP A 490 -16.70 -28.91 1.03
CA ASP A 490 -16.04 -28.53 2.29
C ASP A 490 -15.29 -27.18 2.23
N PRO A 491 -15.76 -26.16 2.98
CA PRO A 491 -15.10 -24.86 3.13
C PRO A 491 -13.62 -24.93 3.51
N ALA A 492 -13.23 -25.90 4.35
CA ALA A 492 -11.85 -26.01 4.82
C ALA A 492 -10.89 -26.38 3.68
N ALA A 493 -11.30 -27.32 2.82
CA ALA A 493 -10.54 -27.70 1.63
C ALA A 493 -10.41 -26.54 0.64
N LEU A 494 -11.47 -25.74 0.44
CA LEU A 494 -11.43 -24.57 -0.42
C LEU A 494 -10.45 -23.50 0.11
N THR A 495 -10.49 -23.20 1.41
CA THR A 495 -9.52 -22.30 2.03
C THR A 495 -8.09 -22.84 1.93
N ALA A 496 -7.87 -24.15 2.11
CA ALA A 496 -6.56 -24.76 1.97
C ALA A 496 -5.99 -24.61 0.55
N ASP A 497 -6.81 -24.85 -0.48
CA ASP A 497 -6.40 -24.67 -1.88
C ASP A 497 -6.08 -23.20 -2.19
N ILE A 498 -6.87 -22.24 -1.66
CA ILE A 498 -6.60 -20.79 -1.81
C ILE A 498 -5.23 -20.42 -1.23
N VAL A 499 -4.90 -20.96 -0.04
CA VAL A 499 -3.61 -20.72 0.61
C VAL A 499 -2.48 -21.33 -0.20
N GLU A 500 -2.62 -22.56 -0.69
CA GLU A 500 -1.57 -23.22 -1.46
C GLU A 500 -1.30 -22.50 -2.78
N ALA A 501 -2.35 -22.07 -3.49
CA ALA A 501 -2.21 -21.18 -4.64
C ALA A 501 -1.52 -19.87 -4.26
N GLY A 502 -1.84 -19.30 -3.09
CA GLY A 502 -1.22 -18.09 -2.55
C GLY A 502 0.28 -18.21 -2.33
N LYS A 503 0.74 -19.34 -1.79
CA LYS A 503 2.18 -19.60 -1.60
C LYS A 503 2.92 -19.64 -2.93
N ILE A 504 2.33 -20.26 -3.96
CA ILE A 504 2.98 -20.38 -5.27
C ILE A 504 3.12 -19.02 -5.95
N ARG A 505 2.13 -18.13 -5.82
CA ARG A 505 2.20 -16.76 -6.35
C ARG A 505 2.87 -15.76 -5.39
N CYS A 506 3.45 -16.26 -4.30
CA CYS A 506 4.14 -15.50 -3.27
C CYS A 506 3.33 -14.34 -2.65
N SER A 507 2.01 -14.51 -2.52
CA SER A 507 1.09 -13.58 -1.83
C SER A 507 -0.32 -14.16 -1.80
N LEU A 508 -1.10 -13.89 -0.76
CA LEU A 508 -2.54 -14.11 -0.83
C LEU A 508 -3.18 -13.20 -1.88
N GLY A 509 -2.83 -11.91 -1.90
CA GLY A 509 -3.46 -10.91 -2.75
C GLY A 509 -2.76 -9.57 -2.74
#